data_AF-A0A7V6VL27-F1
#
_entry.id   AF-A0A7V6VL27-F1
#
_cell.length_a   1.000
_cell.length_b   1.000
_cell.length_c   1.000
_cell.angle_alpha   90.00
_cell.angle_beta   90.00
_cell.angle_gamma   90.00
#
_symmetry.space_group_name_H-M   'P 1'
#
loop_
_entity.id
_entity.type
_entity.pdbx_description
1 polymer ?
#
loop_
_entity_poly.entity_id
_entity_poly.type
_entity_poly.pdbx_seq_one_letter_code
_entity_poly.pdbx_strand_id
1 'polypeptide(L)'
;MSRRSKPCGLPSPSSRALNATSSKRSRSLASRACPGQPSGRSSEPPARLPASGTASALPDVTYGDQRLAVIYDLDNPDGSDHDYFRSLVDDANAEVVTDLGCGTGILTVTLTRPGRRVVGIDPAPAMLARAASRPGGGG
;
A
#
# COMPACT_ATOMS: atom_id res chain seq x y z
N MET A 1 8.21 -56.38 -32.87
CA MET A 1 7.98 -55.15 -33.64
C MET A 1 7.37 -54.13 -32.68
N SER A 2 8.17 -53.33 -31.95
CA SER A 2 8.68 -51.99 -32.35
C SER A 2 7.50 -51.04 -32.65
N ARG A 3 7.23 -49.95 -31.90
CA ARG A 3 8.16 -48.97 -31.31
C ARG A 3 7.59 -48.41 -30.00
N ARG A 4 8.45 -48.28 -28.98
CA ARG A 4 8.25 -47.43 -27.80
C ARG A 4 8.45 -45.97 -28.21
N SER A 5 7.45 -45.13 -28.04
CA SER A 5 7.59 -43.68 -28.16
C SER A 5 8.05 -43.13 -26.82
N LYS A 6 9.28 -42.60 -26.80
CA LYS A 6 9.87 -41.91 -25.65
C LYS A 6 9.07 -40.64 -25.29
N PRO A 7 9.04 -40.23 -24.02
CA PRO A 7 8.50 -38.93 -23.63
C PRO A 7 9.42 -37.80 -24.13
N CYS A 8 8.81 -36.75 -24.70
CA CYS A 8 9.50 -35.51 -25.01
C CYS A 8 9.94 -34.86 -23.69
N GLY A 9 11.23 -34.95 -23.38
CA GLY A 9 11.85 -34.24 -22.27
C GLY A 9 11.87 -32.75 -22.52
N LEU A 10 11.30 -31.99 -21.59
CA LEU A 10 11.58 -30.57 -21.46
C LEU A 10 12.96 -30.42 -20.80
N PRO A 11 13.85 -29.56 -21.33
CA PRO A 11 15.14 -29.32 -20.69
C PRO A 11 14.96 -28.60 -19.35
N SER A 12 15.56 -29.16 -18.31
CA SER A 12 15.81 -28.49 -17.03
C SER A 12 16.69 -27.25 -17.26
N PRO A 13 16.37 -26.07 -16.69
CA PRO A 13 17.34 -24.99 -16.64
C PRO A 13 18.45 -25.36 -15.64
N SER A 14 19.60 -25.74 -16.19
CA SER A 14 20.84 -25.91 -15.45
C SER A 14 21.27 -24.59 -14.84
N SER A 15 21.64 -24.64 -13.56
CA SER A 15 22.39 -23.67 -12.79
C SER A 15 23.38 -22.85 -13.62
N ARG A 16 23.13 -21.55 -13.76
CA ARG A 16 24.16 -20.58 -14.12
C ARG A 16 24.31 -19.60 -12.98
N ALA A 17 25.31 -19.86 -12.15
CA ALA A 17 25.78 -18.95 -11.13
C ALA A 17 26.27 -17.66 -11.80
N LEU A 18 25.58 -16.54 -11.51
CA LEU A 18 26.10 -15.21 -11.76
C LEU A 18 26.63 -14.69 -10.43
N ASN A 19 27.95 -14.81 -10.26
CA ASN A 19 28.68 -14.06 -9.24
C ASN A 19 28.59 -12.56 -9.58
N ALA A 20 27.70 -11.86 -8.91
CA ALA A 20 27.71 -10.39 -8.84
C ALA A 20 28.31 -9.99 -7.50
N THR A 21 29.64 -10.01 -7.40
CA THR A 21 30.35 -9.24 -6.39
C THR A 21 30.23 -7.76 -6.76
N SER A 22 29.27 -7.06 -6.16
CA SER A 22 29.24 -5.60 -6.21
C SER A 22 29.13 -5.03 -4.81
N SER A 23 30.33 -4.70 -4.32
CA SER A 23 30.68 -3.78 -3.25
C SER A 23 29.53 -2.91 -2.73
N LYS A 24 29.18 -3.12 -1.45
CA LYS A 24 28.40 -2.17 -0.65
C LYS A 24 29.13 -0.83 -0.60
N ARG A 25 28.77 0.12 -1.47
CA ARG A 25 29.14 1.53 -1.30
C ARG A 25 28.02 2.22 -0.55
N SER A 26 28.18 2.27 0.77
CA SER A 26 27.45 3.19 1.64
C SER A 26 27.69 4.62 1.14
N ARG A 27 26.66 5.24 0.54
CA ARG A 27 26.67 6.69 0.35
C ARG A 27 26.12 7.30 1.62
N SER A 28 27.02 7.65 2.53
CA SER A 28 26.78 8.64 3.57
C SER A 28 26.43 9.96 2.89
N LEU A 29 25.16 10.37 2.97
CA LEU A 29 24.76 11.73 2.67
C LEU A 29 25.10 12.57 3.90
N ALA A 30 26.27 13.21 3.85
CA ALA A 30 26.68 14.21 4.82
C ALA A 30 25.71 15.39 4.77
N SER A 31 24.94 15.56 5.84
CA SER A 31 24.13 16.76 6.10
C SER A 31 25.07 17.97 6.21
N ARG A 32 24.94 18.93 5.29
CA ARG A 32 25.59 20.24 5.42
C ARG A 32 24.78 21.06 6.42
N ALA A 33 25.35 21.28 7.60
CA ALA A 33 24.81 22.23 8.57
C ALA A 33 25.07 23.68 8.09
N CYS A 34 24.01 24.50 8.05
CA CYS A 34 24.12 25.95 7.91
C CYS A 34 24.56 26.57 9.25
N PRO A 35 25.59 27.44 9.30
CA PRO A 35 25.97 28.10 10.54
C PRO A 35 25.12 29.37 10.75
N GLY A 36 24.50 29.48 11.94
CA GLY A 36 23.82 30.70 12.39
C GLY A 36 22.92 30.45 13.60
N GLN A 37 23.43 30.72 14.80
CA GLN A 37 22.66 30.89 16.05
C GLN A 37 22.78 32.37 16.50
N PRO A 38 22.13 32.81 17.59
CA PRO A 38 20.72 32.74 17.97
C PRO A 38 20.21 34.14 18.40
N SER A 39 18.90 34.34 18.58
CA SER A 39 18.39 35.24 19.64
C SER A 39 16.89 35.07 19.83
N GLY A 40 16.48 35.10 21.09
CA GLY A 40 15.20 34.61 21.58
C GLY A 40 13.97 35.35 21.06
N ARG A 41 12.87 34.60 21.00
CA ARG A 41 11.54 35.16 21.08
C ARG A 41 10.77 34.36 22.13
N SER A 42 10.10 35.11 22.99
CA SER A 42 9.28 34.72 24.13
C SER A 42 8.44 33.47 23.91
N SER A 43 8.42 32.61 24.94
CA SER A 43 7.53 31.46 25.07
C SER A 43 6.09 31.92 25.30
N GLU A 44 5.34 32.15 24.23
CA GLU A 44 3.88 32.06 24.27
C GLU A 44 3.46 30.74 23.60
N PRO A 45 2.60 29.93 24.24
CA PRO A 45 2.02 28.77 23.58
C PRO A 45 1.17 29.26 22.39
N PRO A 46 1.22 28.60 21.21
CA PRO A 46 0.38 29.00 20.10
C PRO A 46 -1.09 28.96 20.53
N ALA A 47 -1.81 30.04 20.24
CA ALA A 47 -3.24 30.13 20.49
C ALA A 47 -3.92 28.89 19.91
N ARG A 48 -4.64 28.16 20.76
CA ARG A 48 -5.46 27.01 20.35
C ARG A 48 -6.40 27.50 19.26
N LEU A 49 -6.22 27.01 18.03
CA LEU A 49 -7.18 27.23 16.95
C LEU A 49 -8.56 26.84 17.50
N PRO A 50 -9.60 27.69 17.37
CA PRO A 50 -10.94 27.31 17.73
C PRO A 50 -11.29 26.03 16.96
N ALA A 51 -11.96 25.08 17.63
CA ALA A 51 -12.48 23.89 16.97
C ALA A 51 -13.25 24.35 15.74
N SER A 52 -12.69 24.08 14.56
CA SER A 52 -13.27 24.53 13.31
C SER A 52 -14.70 24.02 13.28
N GLY A 53 -15.62 24.96 13.05
CA GLY A 53 -17.05 24.74 13.16
C GLY A 53 -17.47 23.49 12.41
N THR A 54 -18.55 22.87 12.91
CA THR A 54 -19.20 21.73 12.28
C THR A 54 -19.21 21.91 10.76
N ALA A 55 -18.38 21.13 10.05
CA ALA A 55 -18.47 21.02 8.61
C ALA A 55 -19.95 20.74 8.31
N SER A 56 -20.58 21.65 7.59
CA SER A 56 -22.00 21.61 7.27
C SER A 56 -22.34 20.21 6.74
N ALA A 57 -23.23 19.53 7.47
CA ALA A 57 -23.70 18.17 7.22
C ALA A 57 -24.63 18.11 6.00
N LEU A 58 -24.10 18.44 4.82
CA LEU A 58 -24.66 17.86 3.61
C LEU A 58 -24.21 16.41 3.60
N PRO A 59 -25.12 15.42 3.54
CA PRO A 59 -24.71 14.03 3.38
C PRO A 59 -23.86 13.97 2.12
N ASP A 60 -22.62 13.54 2.29
CA ASP A 60 -21.69 13.39 1.20
C ASP A 60 -22.25 12.33 0.23
N VAL A 61 -22.89 12.80 -0.84
CA VAL A 61 -23.51 11.94 -1.87
C VAL A 61 -22.44 11.18 -2.68
N THR A 62 -21.16 11.30 -2.31
CA THR A 62 -20.01 10.86 -3.11
C THR A 62 -19.62 9.41 -2.84
N TYR A 63 -19.32 9.02 -1.59
CA TYR A 63 -18.83 7.67 -1.27
C TYR A 63 -19.40 7.06 0.03
N GLY A 64 -20.24 7.80 0.76
CA GLY A 64 -20.92 7.30 1.95
C GLY A 64 -22.15 6.41 1.68
N ASP A 65 -22.62 6.31 0.45
CA ASP A 65 -23.80 5.49 0.09
C ASP A 65 -23.41 4.00 -0.04
N GLN A 66 -24.04 3.15 0.76
CA GLN A 66 -23.84 1.70 0.74
C GLN A 66 -24.14 1.08 -0.63
N ARG A 67 -25.12 1.61 -1.37
CA ARG A 67 -25.49 1.10 -2.70
C ARG A 67 -24.39 1.33 -3.71
N LEU A 68 -23.71 2.48 -3.64
CA LEU A 68 -22.55 2.78 -4.47
C LEU A 68 -21.38 1.86 -4.12
N ALA A 69 -21.09 1.67 -2.83
CA ALA A 69 -20.03 0.77 -2.38
C ALA A 69 -20.24 -0.70 -2.83
N VAL A 70 -21.48 -1.14 -3.05
CA VAL A 70 -21.79 -2.47 -3.60
C VAL A 70 -21.33 -2.61 -5.05
N ILE A 71 -21.54 -1.58 -5.86
CA ILE A 71 -21.25 -1.64 -7.31
C ILE A 71 -19.84 -1.17 -7.66
N TYR A 72 -19.15 -0.50 -6.72
CA TYR A 72 -17.88 0.17 -6.99
C TYR A 72 -16.81 -0.75 -7.59
N ASP A 73 -16.68 -1.99 -7.09
CA ASP A 73 -15.74 -2.98 -7.62
C ASP A 73 -16.05 -3.40 -9.07
N LEU A 74 -17.32 -3.33 -9.50
CA LEU A 74 -17.71 -3.68 -10.86
C LEU A 74 -17.22 -2.62 -11.85
N ASP A 75 -17.35 -1.36 -11.46
CA ASP A 75 -16.89 -0.22 -12.27
C ASP A 75 -15.38 -0.02 -12.17
N ASN A 76 -14.78 -0.45 -11.05
CA ASN A 76 -13.35 -0.29 -10.74
C ASN A 76 -12.75 -1.65 -10.34
N PRO A 77 -12.67 -2.61 -11.29
CA PRO A 77 -12.19 -3.95 -10.99
C PRO A 77 -10.68 -3.95 -10.73
N ASP A 78 -10.22 -5.07 -10.18
CA ASP A 78 -8.79 -5.35 -10.06
C ASP A 78 -8.09 -5.34 -11.43
N GLY A 79 -6.87 -4.84 -11.50
CA GLY A 79 -6.18 -4.60 -12.77
C GLY A 79 -4.70 -4.21 -12.63
N SER A 80 -4.13 -3.71 -13.73
CA SER A 80 -2.69 -3.43 -13.86
C SER A 80 -2.14 -2.47 -12.80
N ASP A 81 -2.94 -1.51 -12.37
CA ASP A 81 -2.53 -0.52 -11.39
C ASP A 81 -2.33 -1.17 -10.02
N HIS A 82 -3.20 -2.12 -9.66
CA HIS A 82 -3.05 -2.92 -8.44
C HIS A 82 -1.84 -3.84 -8.49
N ASP A 83 -1.58 -4.48 -9.64
CA ASP A 83 -0.40 -5.32 -9.83
C ASP A 83 0.90 -4.54 -9.61
N TYR A 84 0.96 -3.30 -10.10
CA TYR A 84 2.08 -2.40 -9.84
C TYR A 84 2.29 -2.15 -8.35
N PHE A 85 1.22 -1.87 -7.58
CA PHE A 85 1.37 -1.66 -6.14
C PHE A 85 1.74 -2.94 -5.39
N ARG A 86 1.23 -4.10 -5.79
CA ARG A 86 1.65 -5.40 -5.22
C ARG A 86 3.13 -5.63 -5.44
N SER A 87 3.62 -5.47 -6.68
CA SER A 87 5.03 -5.65 -6.99
C SER A 87 5.90 -4.66 -6.22
N LEU A 88 5.48 -3.39 -6.13
CA LEU A 88 6.21 -2.37 -5.39
C LEU A 88 6.39 -2.75 -3.90
N VAL A 89 5.32 -3.23 -3.27
CA VAL A 89 5.33 -3.63 -1.85
C VAL A 89 6.15 -4.92 -1.63
N ASP A 90 6.14 -5.83 -2.60
CA ASP A 90 6.92 -7.08 -2.55
C ASP A 90 8.41 -6.84 -2.81
N ASP A 91 8.76 -6.03 -3.81
CA ASP A 91 10.14 -5.65 -4.15
C ASP A 91 10.80 -4.88 -3.00
N ALA A 92 10.03 -4.03 -2.30
CA ALA A 92 10.50 -3.34 -1.10
C ALA A 92 10.65 -4.28 0.12
N ASN A 93 10.18 -5.52 0.02
CA ASN A 93 10.00 -6.45 1.14
C ASN A 93 9.35 -5.76 2.36
N ALA A 94 8.34 -4.92 2.12
CA ALA A 94 7.74 -4.11 3.17
C ALA A 94 7.03 -4.99 4.21
N GLU A 95 7.36 -4.80 5.49
CA GLU A 95 6.70 -5.47 6.62
C GLU A 95 5.50 -4.69 7.15
N VAL A 96 5.44 -3.39 6.92
CA VAL A 96 4.33 -2.51 7.33
C VAL A 96 3.88 -1.68 6.15
N VAL A 97 2.60 -1.72 5.84
CA VAL A 97 1.99 -1.03 4.70
C VAL A 97 0.76 -0.26 5.17
N THR A 98 0.66 1.01 4.75
CA THR A 98 -0.54 1.81 4.96
C THR A 98 -1.13 2.15 3.59
N ASP A 99 -2.39 1.77 3.38
CA ASP A 99 -3.16 2.06 2.18
C ASP A 99 -4.09 3.24 2.45
N LEU A 100 -3.80 4.40 1.84
CA LEU A 100 -4.53 5.65 2.05
C LEU A 100 -5.58 5.82 0.95
N GLY A 101 -6.84 5.95 1.34
CA GLY A 101 -7.97 5.85 0.42
C GLY A 101 -8.21 4.41 0.01
N CYS A 102 -8.23 3.49 0.99
CA CYS A 102 -8.35 2.06 0.71
C CYS A 102 -9.68 1.67 0.06
N GLY A 103 -10.69 2.55 0.11
CA GLY A 103 -11.99 2.35 -0.52
C GLY A 103 -12.65 1.06 -0.06
N THR A 104 -13.14 0.27 -1.02
CA THR A 104 -13.75 -1.03 -0.75
C THR A 104 -12.74 -2.09 -0.29
N GLY A 105 -11.44 -1.77 -0.24
CA GLY A 105 -10.38 -2.67 0.23
C GLY A 105 -9.94 -3.74 -0.77
N ILE A 106 -10.29 -3.62 -2.06
CA ILE A 106 -9.99 -4.64 -3.08
C ILE A 106 -8.49 -4.87 -3.24
N LEU A 107 -7.69 -3.79 -3.29
CA LEU A 107 -6.23 -3.88 -3.29
C LEU A 107 -5.70 -4.25 -1.90
N THR A 108 -6.17 -3.55 -0.87
CA THR A 108 -5.65 -3.64 0.51
C THR A 108 -5.54 -5.06 1.03
N VAL A 109 -6.59 -5.88 0.84
CA VAL A 109 -6.57 -7.27 1.33
C VAL A 109 -5.53 -8.13 0.62
N THR A 110 -5.23 -7.83 -0.64
CA THR A 110 -4.22 -8.56 -1.43
C THR A 110 -2.79 -8.20 -1.03
N LEU A 111 -2.59 -7.08 -0.34
CA LEU A 111 -1.27 -6.70 0.18
C LEU A 111 -0.89 -7.55 1.41
N THR A 112 -1.84 -8.26 2.03
CA THR A 112 -1.59 -9.07 3.22
C THR A 112 -0.79 -10.33 2.92
N ARG A 113 0.20 -10.64 3.76
CA ARG A 113 0.95 -11.91 3.72
C ARG A 113 1.58 -12.20 5.10
N PRO A 114 2.04 -13.43 5.37
CA PRO A 114 2.75 -13.73 6.61
C PRO A 114 3.91 -12.76 6.86
N GLY A 115 3.99 -12.23 8.09
CA GLY A 115 5.00 -11.27 8.51
C GLY A 115 4.79 -9.84 8.01
N ARG A 116 3.71 -9.55 7.26
CA ARG A 116 3.37 -8.20 6.83
C ARG A 116 2.09 -7.72 7.50
N ARG A 117 2.13 -6.53 8.10
CA ARG A 117 0.99 -5.79 8.63
C ARG A 117 0.52 -4.77 7.61
N VAL A 118 -0.78 -4.78 7.32
CA VAL A 118 -1.42 -3.83 6.40
C VAL A 118 -2.49 -3.06 7.17
N VAL A 119 -2.56 -1.74 6.97
CA VAL A 119 -3.59 -0.88 7.55
C VAL A 119 -4.24 -0.10 6.41
N GLY A 120 -5.55 -0.27 6.24
CA GLY A 120 -6.36 0.54 5.31
C GLY A 120 -6.98 1.74 6.01
N ILE A 121 -6.98 2.91 5.35
CA ILE A 121 -7.62 4.13 5.84
C ILE A 121 -8.49 4.69 4.72
N ASP A 122 -9.75 4.97 5.01
CA ASP A 122 -10.66 5.65 4.10
C ASP A 122 -11.67 6.51 4.90
N PRO A 123 -12.01 7.73 4.46
CA PRO A 123 -13.00 8.55 5.15
C PRO A 123 -14.44 8.04 5.01
N ALA A 124 -14.75 7.24 3.99
CA ALA A 124 -16.12 6.81 3.67
C ALA A 124 -16.53 5.55 4.46
N PRO A 125 -17.50 5.64 5.39
CA PRO A 125 -17.88 4.51 6.22
C PRO A 125 -18.46 3.32 5.43
N ALA A 126 -19.17 3.59 4.33
CA ALA A 126 -19.72 2.54 3.47
C ALA A 126 -18.63 1.74 2.75
N MET A 127 -17.57 2.41 2.32
CA MET A 127 -16.40 1.77 1.71
C MET A 127 -15.65 0.90 2.72
N LEU A 128 -15.39 1.44 3.92
CA LEU A 128 -14.77 0.68 5.01
C LEU A 128 -15.60 -0.53 5.44
N ALA A 129 -16.93 -0.43 5.49
CA ALA A 129 -17.80 -1.56 5.80
C ALA A 129 -17.65 -2.69 4.77
N ARG A 130 -17.52 -2.33 3.48
CA ARG A 130 -17.20 -3.30 2.41
C ARG A 130 -15.80 -3.88 2.58
N ALA A 131 -14.79 -3.07 2.85
CA ALA A 131 -13.42 -3.52 3.09
C ALA A 131 -13.33 -4.53 4.24
N ALA A 132 -13.95 -4.22 5.39
CA ALA A 132 -13.99 -5.08 6.56
C ALA A 132 -14.70 -6.41 6.31
N SER A 133 -15.68 -6.45 5.40
CA SER A 133 -16.41 -7.67 5.05
C SER A 133 -15.62 -8.64 4.16
N ARG A 134 -14.51 -8.20 3.57
CA ARG A 134 -13.67 -9.07 2.74
C ARG A 134 -12.91 -10.08 3.58
N PRO A 135 -12.63 -11.28 3.04
CA PRO A 135 -11.66 -12.18 3.65
C PRO A 135 -10.32 -11.47 3.88
N GLY A 136 -9.87 -11.41 5.13
CA GLY A 136 -8.63 -10.73 5.52
C GLY A 136 -8.76 -9.22 5.79
N GLY A 137 -9.96 -8.63 5.72
CA GLY A 137 -10.16 -7.18 5.87
C GLY A 137 -10.51 -6.65 7.27
N GLY A 138 -10.82 -7.52 8.24
CA GLY A 138 -11.29 -7.12 9.58
C GLY A 138 -10.19 -6.90 10.63
N GLY A 139 -8.93 -6.73 10.21
CA GLY A 139 -7.74 -6.70 11.07
C GLY A 139 -7.20 -5.32 11.39
#